data_AF-A0A7Z2ZJQ5-F1
#
_entry.id   AF-A0A7Z2ZJQ5-F1
#
_cell.length_a   1.000
_cell.length_b   1.000
_cell.length_c   1.000
_cell.angle_alpha   90.00
_cell.angle_beta   90.00
_cell.angle_gamma   90.00
#
_symmetry.space_group_name_H-M   'P 1'
#
loop_
_entity.id
_entity.type
_entity.pdbx_description
1 polymer ?
#
loop_
_entity_poly.entity_id
_entity_poly.type
_entity_poly.pdbx_seq_one_letter_code
_entity_poly.pdbx_strand_id
1 'polypeptide(L)'
;MNFIRCFDGLTGDCLRAELRAGNVYTSSQVVRFMGPVLERYQSWAPKALIVFRGDSGFAVPGLFELAETKGHKYAIRLKANARLHSAAQAMATASPLP
;
A
#
# COMPACT_ATOMS: atom_id res chain seq x y z
N MET A 1 2.79 -21.42 -0.81
CA MET A 1 3.94 -20.49 -0.73
C MET A 1 3.45 -19.14 -1.20
N ASN A 2 3.71 -18.07 -0.46
CA ASN A 2 3.29 -16.71 -0.85
C ASN A 2 4.52 -15.86 -1.17
N PHE A 3 4.38 -14.86 -2.03
CA PHE A 3 5.48 -14.02 -2.45
C PHE A 3 5.06 -12.56 -2.41
N ILE A 4 5.87 -11.72 -1.76
CA ILE A 4 5.69 -10.27 -1.77
C ILE A 4 6.83 -9.64 -2.55
N ARG A 5 6.50 -8.64 -3.36
CA ARG A 5 7.47 -7.88 -4.15
C ARG A 5 7.15 -6.40 -4.06
N CYS A 6 8.19 -5.60 -4.11
CA CYS A 6 8.13 -4.16 -4.25
C CYS A 6 9.05 -3.77 -5.41
N PHE A 7 8.53 -2.94 -6.31
CA PHE A 7 9.25 -2.42 -7.45
C PHE A 7 9.17 -0.90 -7.45
N ASP A 8 10.20 -0.27 -8.00
CA ASP A 8 10.17 1.15 -8.31
C ASP A 8 9.13 1.40 -9.42
N GLY A 9 8.28 2.40 -9.23
CA GLY A 9 7.18 2.69 -10.15
C GLY A 9 7.61 3.35 -11.46
N LEU A 10 8.81 3.94 -11.51
CA LEU A 10 9.34 4.68 -12.65
C LEU A 10 10.34 3.84 -13.45
N THR A 11 11.29 3.19 -12.77
CA THR A 11 12.34 2.39 -13.43
C THR A 11 11.96 0.93 -13.59
N GLY A 12 11.04 0.43 -12.76
CA GLY A 12 10.70 -1.00 -12.70
C GLY A 12 11.71 -1.85 -11.92
N ASP A 13 12.68 -1.23 -11.24
CA ASP A 13 13.70 -1.95 -10.48
C ASP A 13 13.10 -2.71 -9.30
N CYS A 14 13.57 -3.94 -9.07
CA CYS A 14 13.17 -4.73 -7.91
C CYS A 14 13.80 -4.14 -6.64
N LEU A 15 12.98 -3.50 -5.81
CA LEU A 15 13.42 -2.89 -4.56
C LEU A 15 13.57 -3.93 -3.46
N ARG A 16 12.60 -4.87 -3.41
CA ARG A 16 12.59 -5.93 -2.42
C ARG A 16 11.70 -7.08 -2.87
N ALA A 17 12.12 -8.30 -2.59
CA ALA A 17 11.34 -9.50 -2.77
C ALA A 17 11.52 -10.43 -1.56
N GLU A 18 10.44 -11.07 -1.12
CA GLU A 18 10.49 -12.00 0.01
C GLU A 18 9.57 -13.20 -0.24
N LEU A 19 10.17 -14.39 -0.18
CA LEU A 19 9.45 -15.66 -0.26
C LEU A 19 8.92 -16.01 1.13
N ARG A 20 7.63 -16.33 1.21
CA ARG A 20 6.92 -16.60 2.45
C ARG A 20 6.38 -18.02 2.47
N ALA A 21 6.49 -18.65 3.65
CA ALA A 21 5.82 -19.91 3.91
C ALA A 21 4.31 -19.78 3.66
N GLY A 22 3.71 -20.77 3.02
CA GLY A 22 2.31 -20.71 2.58
C GLY A 22 1.27 -20.62 3.70
N ASN A 23 1.68 -20.87 4.96
CA ASN A 23 0.83 -20.85 6.14
C ASN A 23 0.78 -19.47 6.83
N VAL A 24 1.51 -18.48 6.33
CA VAL A 24 1.55 -17.11 6.89
C VAL A 24 0.58 -16.24 6.09
N TYR A 25 -0.44 -15.70 6.77
CA TYR A 25 -1.48 -14.87 6.16
C TYR A 25 -0.86 -13.60 5.52
N THR A 26 -1.27 -13.26 4.30
CA THR A 26 -0.62 -12.26 3.43
C THR A 26 -0.47 -10.87 4.04
N SER A 27 -1.40 -10.49 4.93
CA SER A 27 -1.39 -9.19 5.61
C SER A 27 -0.43 -9.11 6.79
N SER A 28 0.05 -10.26 7.30
CA SER A 28 1.05 -10.27 8.35
C SER A 28 2.41 -9.85 7.76
N GLN A 29 3.10 -8.96 8.48
CA GLN A 29 4.44 -8.46 8.16
C GLN A 29 4.55 -7.51 6.94
N VAL A 30 3.44 -7.00 6.38
CA VAL A 30 3.52 -5.97 5.32
C VAL A 30 4.21 -4.71 5.82
N VAL A 31 3.94 -4.28 7.05
CA VAL A 31 4.62 -3.13 7.68
C VAL A 31 6.12 -3.41 7.84
N ARG A 32 6.51 -4.61 8.27
CA ARG A 32 7.92 -5.04 8.37
C ARG A 32 8.62 -5.03 7.01
N PHE A 33 7.90 -5.40 5.95
CA PHE A 33 8.43 -5.44 4.60
C PHE A 33 8.59 -4.02 4.02
N MET A 34 7.56 -3.17 4.15
CA MET A 34 7.51 -1.83 3.57
C MET A 34 8.29 -0.78 4.37
N GLY A 35 8.31 -0.86 5.70
CA GLY A 35 8.94 0.13 6.58
C GLY A 35 10.37 0.49 6.18
N PRO A 36 11.28 -0.50 6.05
CA PRO A 36 12.65 -0.24 5.63
C PRO A 36 12.78 0.31 4.21
N VAL A 37 11.86 -0.05 3.30
CA VAL A 37 11.87 0.46 1.92
C VAL A 37 11.52 1.96 1.93
N LEU A 38 10.47 2.34 2.67
CA LEU A 38 10.05 3.72 2.79
C LEU A 38 11.13 4.58 3.48
N GLU A 39 11.78 4.07 4.53
CA GLU A 39 12.87 4.77 5.22
C GLU A 39 14.07 5.03 4.31
N ARG A 40 14.44 4.03 3.50
CA ARG A 40 15.52 4.19 2.54
C ARG A 40 15.22 5.27 1.51
N TYR A 41 14.00 5.30 0.96
CA TYR A 41 13.60 6.33 0.00
C TYR A 41 13.54 7.72 0.65
N GLN A 42 13.02 7.82 1.87
CA GLN A 42 12.97 9.08 2.59
C GLN A 42 14.36 9.61 2.95
N SER A 43 15.32 8.73 3.27
CA SER A 43 16.72 9.11 3.49
C SER A 43 17.42 9.53 2.19
N TRP A 44 17.18 8.82 1.09
CA TRP A 44 17.81 9.11 -0.20
C TRP A 44 17.25 10.36 -0.88
N ALA A 45 15.94 10.59 -0.77
CA ALA A 45 15.23 11.68 -1.41
C ALA A 45 14.21 12.31 -0.44
N PRO A 46 14.65 13.09 0.56
CA PRO A 46 13.79 13.59 1.65
C PRO A 46 12.70 14.56 1.20
N LYS A 47 12.84 15.16 0.01
CA LYS A 47 11.85 16.06 -0.59
C LYS A 47 10.98 15.41 -1.66
N ALA A 48 11.23 14.13 -1.99
CA ALA A 48 10.47 13.46 -3.02
C ALA A 48 9.06 13.10 -2.53
N LEU A 49 8.09 13.22 -3.42
CA LEU A 49 6.76 12.67 -3.19
C LEU A 49 6.83 11.15 -3.31
N ILE A 50 6.77 10.46 -2.18
CA ILE A 50 6.70 9.00 -2.15
C ILE A 50 5.23 8.58 -2.20
N VAL A 51 4.89 7.85 -3.27
CA VAL A 51 3.58 7.23 -3.46
C VAL A 51 3.76 5.74 -3.66
N PHE A 52 3.13 4.92 -2.81
CA PHE A 52 3.13 3.48 -3.01
C PHE A 52 1.77 2.97 -3.45
N ARG A 53 1.79 1.92 -4.27
CA ARG A 53 0.59 1.25 -4.79
C ARG A 53 0.58 -0.20 -4.35
N GLY A 54 -0.56 -0.69 -3.91
CA GLY A 54 -0.71 -2.05 -3.41
C GLY A 54 -2.08 -2.64 -3.76
N ASP A 55 -2.16 -3.97 -3.73
CA ASP A 55 -3.44 -4.67 -3.78
C ASP A 55 -4.05 -4.81 -2.37
N SER A 56 -5.19 -5.51 -2.28
CA SER A 56 -5.92 -5.73 -1.03
C SER A 56 -5.14 -6.46 0.06
N GLY A 57 -4.07 -7.18 -0.27
CA GLY A 57 -3.17 -7.78 0.72
C GLY A 57 -2.35 -6.76 1.52
N PHE A 58 -2.25 -5.51 1.02
CA PHE A 58 -1.58 -4.40 1.68
C PHE A 58 -2.52 -3.49 2.47
N ALA A 59 -3.84 -3.74 2.43
CA ALA A 59 -4.85 -2.94 3.13
C ALA A 59 -4.89 -3.27 4.63
N VAL A 60 -3.81 -2.93 5.36
CA VAL A 60 -3.68 -3.15 6.81
C VAL A 60 -3.61 -1.82 7.55
N PRO A 61 -4.31 -1.68 8.71
CA PRO A 61 -4.30 -0.45 9.50
C PRO A 61 -2.90 0.12 9.74
N GLY A 62 -1.95 -0.72 10.17
CA GLY A 62 -0.58 -0.29 10.46
C GLY A 62 0.20 0.22 9.23
N LEU A 63 -0.18 -0.14 8.00
CA LEU A 63 0.45 0.42 6.81
C LEU A 63 -0.10 1.81 6.48
N PHE A 64 -1.40 2.02 6.70
CA PHE A 64 -2.02 3.34 6.58
C PHE A 64 -1.42 4.31 7.61
N GLU A 65 -1.36 3.90 8.88
CA GLU A 65 -0.73 4.69 9.95
C GLU A 65 0.74 5.02 9.65
N LEU A 66 1.52 4.05 9.17
CA LEU A 66 2.91 4.26 8.79
C LEU A 66 3.04 5.28 7.66
N ALA A 67 2.18 5.19 6.63
CA ALA A 67 2.20 6.10 5.50
C ALA A 67 1.83 7.53 5.92
N GLU A 68 0.76 7.68 6.69
CA GLU A 68 0.25 8.97 7.15
C GLU A 68 1.23 9.65 8.10
N THR A 69 1.80 8.90 9.05
CA THR A 69 2.83 9.40 9.98
C THR A 69 4.06 9.93 9.24
N LYS A 70 4.44 9.29 8.12
CA LYS A 70 5.59 9.69 7.32
C LYS A 70 5.25 10.67 6.19
N GLY A 71 3.98 11.10 6.08
CA GLY A 71 3.50 12.01 5.04
C GLY A 71 3.50 11.42 3.62
N HIS A 72 3.57 10.09 3.49
CA HIS A 72 3.55 9.40 2.20
C HIS A 72 2.12 9.23 1.68
N LYS A 73 1.95 9.22 0.36
CA LYS A 73 0.66 8.96 -0.28
C LYS A 73 0.55 7.49 -0.66
N TYR A 74 -0.68 6.99 -0.77
CA TYR A 74 -0.93 5.60 -1.10
C TYR A 74 -2.17 5.42 -1.97
N ALA A 75 -2.13 4.40 -2.81
CA ALA A 75 -3.31 3.88 -3.50
C ALA A 75 -3.36 2.36 -3.31
N ILE A 76 -4.25 1.91 -2.43
CA ILE A 76 -4.40 0.49 -2.09
C ILE A 76 -5.80 0.04 -2.45
N ARG A 77 -5.91 -0.97 -3.32
CA ARG A 77 -7.20 -1.55 -3.66
C ARG A 77 -7.78 -2.28 -2.44
N LEU A 78 -8.99 -1.95 -2.02
CA LEU A 78 -9.71 -2.71 -1.00
C LEU A 78 -10.39 -3.95 -1.62
N LYS A 79 -10.54 -5.03 -0.84
CA LYS A 79 -11.31 -6.19 -1.29
C LYS A 79 -12.79 -5.82 -1.30
N ALA A 80 -13.44 -5.97 -2.45
CA ALA A 80 -14.84 -5.63 -2.64
C ALA A 80 -15.74 -6.32 -1.60
N ASN A 81 -16.67 -5.56 -1.04
CA ASN A 81 -17.74 -6.06 -0.18
C ASN A 81 -18.95 -5.12 -0.28
N ALA A 82 -20.12 -5.61 0.13
CA ALA A 82 -21.38 -4.86 0.00
C ALA A 82 -21.32 -3.46 0.65
N ARG A 83 -20.69 -3.34 1.83
CA ARG A 83 -20.55 -2.06 2.54
C ARG A 83 -19.73 -1.05 1.74
N LEU A 84 -18.61 -1.49 1.17
CA LEU A 84 -17.76 -0.63 0.33
C LEU A 84 -18.48 -0.20 -0.95
N HIS A 85 -19.28 -1.09 -1.56
CA HIS A 85 -20.10 -0.70 -2.71
C HIS A 85 -21.15 0.35 -2.35
N SER A 86 -21.86 0.17 -1.23
CA SER A 86 -22.83 1.16 -0.76
C SER A 86 -22.16 2.51 -0.45
N ALA A 87 -21.00 2.49 0.22
CA ALA A 87 -20.25 3.70 0.52
C ALA A 87 -19.75 4.41 -0.75
N ALA A 88 -19.21 3.65 -1.71
CA ALA A 88 -18.77 4.18 -3.00
C ALA A 88 -19.92 4.80 -3.79
N GLN A 89 -21.09 4.15 -3.82
CA GLN A 89 -22.29 4.66 -4.46
C GLN A 89 -22.75 5.97 -3.81
N ALA A 90 -22.81 6.00 -2.47
CA ALA A 90 -23.18 7.21 -1.74
C ALA A 90 -22.25 8.40 -2.04
N MET A 91 -20.93 8.17 -2.06
CA MET A 91 -19.95 9.20 -2.42
C MET A 91 -20.10 9.67 -3.88
N ALA A 92 -20.34 8.75 -4.82
CA ALA A 92 -20.55 9.08 -6.23
C ALA A 92 -21.84 9.89 -6.45
N THR A 93 -22.86 9.70 -5.62
CA THR A 93 -24.13 10.42 -5.71
C THR A 93 -24.09 11.76 -4.98
N ALA A 94 -23.22 11.91 -3.97
CA ALA A 94 -23.09 13.12 -3.14
C ALA A 94 -22.23 14.22 -3.75
N SER A 95 -21.47 13.93 -4.80
CA SER A 95 -20.71 14.92 -5.57
C SER A 95 -21.35 15.03 -6.95
N PRO A 96 -22.10 16.10 -7.27
CA PRO A 96 -22.30 16.43 -8.67
C PRO A 96 -20.92 16.77 -9.19
N LEU A 97 -20.40 15.92 -10.09
CA LEU A 97 -19.18 16.21 -10.85
C LEU A 97 -19.31 17.63 -11.45
N PRO A 98 -18.25 18.46 -11.42
CA PRO A 98 -18.20 19.62 -12.31
C PRO A 98 -18.27 19.20 -13.78
#